data_AF-X0XQV2-F1
#
_entry.id   AF-X0XQV2-F1
#
_cell.length_a   1.000
_cell.length_b   1.000
_cell.length_c   1.000
_cell.angle_alpha   90.00
_cell.angle_beta   90.00
_cell.angle_gamma   90.00
#
_symmetry.space_group_name_H-M   'P 1'
#
loop_
_entity.id
_entity.type
_entity.pdbx_description
1 polymer ?
#
loop_
_entity_poly.entity_id
_entity_poly.type
_entity_poly.pdbx_seq_one_letter_code
_entity_poly.pdbx_strand_id
1 'polypeptide(L)'
;MTVERVWIGGMRMMRSRRTGWAARSVILAVILLLLASLVANAREIVVSSTADSGTGTLRWALETAQSGDVIAFDPDVFPSDNPATIFPRSELPAISCGHLTIDASNAGVIIDGSRVPGDWNNGLRANSGL
;
A
#
# COMPACT_ATOMS: atom_id res chain seq x y z
N MET A 1 83.64 1.34 -37.02
CA MET A 1 82.61 2.09 -36.27
C MET A 1 81.25 1.71 -36.83
N THR A 2 80.21 1.27 -36.16
CA THR A 2 79.92 0.53 -34.90
C THR A 2 78.48 0.04 -35.12
N VAL A 3 78.18 -1.21 -34.73
CA VAL A 3 76.85 -1.84 -34.89
C VAL A 3 75.94 -1.44 -33.73
N GLU A 4 74.61 -1.38 -33.92
CA GLU A 4 73.66 -1.97 -32.95
C GLU A 4 72.23 -2.14 -33.52
N ARG A 5 71.61 -3.26 -33.16
CA ARG A 5 70.29 -3.75 -33.59
C ARG A 5 69.28 -3.51 -32.46
N VAL A 6 68.00 -3.25 -32.76
CA VAL A 6 66.91 -3.44 -31.76
C VAL A 6 65.71 -4.11 -32.41
N TRP A 7 65.31 -5.24 -31.82
CA TRP A 7 64.05 -5.96 -32.04
C TRP A 7 62.96 -5.39 -31.12
N ILE A 8 61.74 -5.19 -31.62
CA ILE A 8 60.51 -5.07 -30.81
C ILE A 8 59.46 -5.95 -31.53
N GLY A 9 59.15 -7.15 -31.04
CA GLY A 9 58.21 -7.36 -29.93
C GLY A 9 56.79 -7.33 -30.52
N GLY A 10 56.12 -8.46 -30.73
CA GLY A 10 55.47 -9.21 -29.65
C GLY A 10 53.95 -9.07 -29.83
N MET A 11 53.31 -10.14 -30.29
CA MET A 11 51.88 -10.25 -30.59
C MET A 11 50.99 -9.93 -29.38
N ARG A 12 49.87 -9.23 -29.56
CA ARG A 12 48.64 -9.57 -28.82
C ARG A 12 47.37 -9.12 -29.54
N MET A 13 46.70 -10.08 -30.16
CA MET A 13 45.29 -9.98 -30.53
C MET A 13 44.47 -9.73 -29.26
N MET A 14 43.70 -8.64 -29.20
CA MET A 14 42.72 -8.40 -28.16
C MET A 14 41.32 -8.29 -28.78
N ARG A 15 40.60 -9.43 -28.81
CA ARG A 15 39.16 -9.45 -29.15
C ARG A 15 38.37 -8.88 -27.97
N SER A 16 38.02 -7.61 -28.07
CA SER A 16 37.06 -6.95 -27.18
C SER A 16 35.66 -7.53 -27.39
N ARG A 17 35.19 -8.39 -26.46
CA ARG A 17 33.77 -8.74 -26.34
C ARG A 17 33.02 -7.58 -25.65
N ARG A 18 32.49 -6.67 -26.45
CA ARG A 18 31.84 -5.42 -26.03
C ARG A 18 30.31 -5.50 -25.84
N THR A 19 29.74 -6.69 -25.58
CA THR A 19 28.28 -6.90 -25.60
C THR A 19 27.63 -7.25 -24.26
N GLY A 20 28.35 -7.15 -23.13
CA GLY A 20 27.83 -7.56 -21.82
C GLY A 20 27.26 -6.46 -20.93
N TRP A 21 27.44 -5.17 -21.25
CA TRP A 21 27.18 -4.09 -20.30
C TRP A 21 25.79 -3.43 -20.46
N ALA A 22 25.30 -3.27 -21.69
CA ALA A 22 24.00 -2.63 -21.93
C ALA A 22 22.80 -3.50 -21.49
N ALA A 23 22.83 -4.81 -21.75
CA ALA A 23 21.74 -5.72 -21.38
C ALA A 23 21.59 -5.87 -19.85
N ARG A 24 22.69 -5.80 -19.10
CA ARG A 24 22.69 -5.87 -17.63
C ARG A 24 22.04 -4.64 -17.00
N SER A 25 22.26 -3.46 -17.57
CA SER A 25 21.64 -2.22 -17.08
C SER A 25 20.14 -2.17 -17.32
N VAL A 26 19.65 -2.69 -18.46
CA VAL A 26 18.21 -2.75 -18.75
C VAL A 26 17.50 -3.74 -17.83
N ILE A 27 18.08 -4.92 -17.63
CA ILE A 27 17.51 -5.93 -16.72
C ILE A 27 17.48 -5.39 -15.28
N LEU A 28 18.53 -4.72 -14.82
CA LEU A 28 18.54 -4.10 -13.49
C LEU A 28 17.51 -2.97 -13.36
N ALA A 29 17.35 -2.12 -14.37
CA ALA A 29 16.34 -1.06 -14.35
C ALA A 29 14.91 -1.61 -14.37
N VAL A 30 14.66 -2.67 -15.13
CA VAL A 30 13.37 -3.38 -15.16
C VAL A 30 13.11 -4.09 -13.82
N ILE A 31 14.11 -4.76 -13.25
CA ILE A 31 14.00 -5.36 -11.92
C ILE A 31 13.75 -4.29 -10.86
N LEU A 32 14.43 -3.14 -10.92
CA LEU A 32 14.22 -2.04 -9.97
C LEU A 32 12.82 -1.41 -10.11
N LEU A 33 12.30 -1.27 -11.33
CA LEU A 33 10.94 -0.83 -11.62
C LEU A 33 9.89 -1.84 -11.12
N LEU A 34 10.13 -3.14 -11.31
CA LEU A 34 9.27 -4.21 -10.79
C LEU A 34 9.31 -4.28 -9.26
N LEU A 35 10.48 -4.10 -8.64
CA LEU A 35 10.65 -4.03 -7.18
C LEU A 35 10.03 -2.76 -6.58
N ALA A 36 10.06 -1.63 -7.29
CA ALA A 36 9.39 -0.40 -6.85
C ALA A 36 7.86 -0.55 -6.82
N SER A 37 7.28 -1.32 -7.75
CA SER A 37 5.84 -1.65 -7.72
C SER A 37 5.43 -2.65 -6.62
N LEU A 38 6.41 -3.35 -6.01
CA LEU A 38 6.17 -4.31 -4.91
C LEU A 38 6.11 -3.63 -3.53
N VAL A 39 6.44 -2.34 -3.43
CA VAL A 39 6.22 -1.57 -2.20
C VAL A 39 4.73 -1.25 -2.13
N ALA A 40 3.98 -1.95 -1.28
CA ALA A 40 2.60 -1.59 -0.95
C ALA A 40 2.60 -0.14 -0.46
N ASN A 41 1.96 0.76 -1.22
CA ASN A 41 1.82 2.15 -0.81
C ASN A 41 0.67 2.21 0.20
N ALA A 42 0.99 1.96 1.47
CA ALA A 42 0.07 2.18 2.58
C ALA A 42 -0.51 3.60 2.48
N ARG A 43 -1.83 3.69 2.28
CA ARG A 43 -2.54 4.95 2.14
C ARG A 43 -3.40 5.22 3.37
N GLU A 44 -3.50 6.49 3.73
CA GLU A 44 -4.51 6.96 4.67
C GLU A 44 -5.85 7.22 3.94
N ILE A 45 -6.93 6.61 4.46
CA ILE A 45 -8.31 6.78 4.01
C ILE A 45 -9.07 7.47 5.14
N VAL A 46 -9.45 8.72 4.94
CA VAL A 46 -10.15 9.51 5.97
C VAL A 46 -11.66 9.33 5.85
N VAL A 47 -12.29 8.91 6.95
CA VAL A 47 -13.74 8.92 7.14
C VAL A 47 -14.17 10.31 7.61
N SER A 48 -14.94 11.00 6.78
CA SER A 48 -15.40 12.38 6.99
C SER A 48 -16.94 12.50 7.01
N SER A 49 -17.64 11.39 7.20
CA SER A 49 -19.10 11.36 7.29
C SER A 49 -19.61 10.24 8.17
N THR A 50 -20.68 10.53 8.91
CA THR A 50 -21.42 9.55 9.75
C THR A 50 -22.48 8.78 8.96
N ALA A 51 -22.65 9.07 7.66
CA ALA A 51 -23.58 8.33 6.81
C ALA A 51 -23.18 6.86 6.64
N ASP A 52 -24.15 6.00 6.37
CA ASP A 52 -23.91 4.55 6.18
C ASP A 52 -23.33 4.22 4.78
N SER A 53 -23.47 5.10 3.80
CA SER A 53 -22.99 4.89 2.44
C SER A 53 -22.61 6.19 1.73
N GLY A 54 -21.79 6.06 0.67
CA GLY A 54 -21.23 7.18 -0.09
C GLY A 54 -19.75 7.43 0.23
N THR A 55 -19.07 8.19 -0.62
CA THR A 55 -17.66 8.55 -0.43
C THR A 55 -17.45 9.26 0.91
N GLY A 56 -16.38 8.93 1.63
CA GLY A 56 -16.06 9.48 2.95
C GLY A 56 -16.76 8.80 4.12
N THR A 57 -17.55 7.73 3.88
CA THR A 57 -18.14 6.90 4.95
C THR A 57 -17.25 5.73 5.35
N LEU A 58 -17.45 5.17 6.54
CA LEU A 58 -16.74 3.96 6.99
C LEU A 58 -16.97 2.77 6.04
N ARG A 59 -18.20 2.61 5.51
CA ARG A 59 -18.50 1.55 4.54
C ARG A 59 -17.66 1.69 3.28
N TRP A 60 -17.63 2.89 2.69
CA TRP A 60 -16.81 3.17 1.52
C TRP A 60 -15.31 2.96 1.78
N ALA A 61 -14.84 3.32 2.98
CA ALA A 61 -13.45 3.13 3.38
C ALA A 61 -13.09 1.63 3.46
N LEU A 62 -13.93 0.81 4.08
CA LEU A 62 -13.74 -0.65 4.17
C LEU A 62 -13.80 -1.35 2.80
N GLU A 63 -14.61 -0.84 1.85
CA GLU A 63 -14.68 -1.35 0.46
C GLU A 63 -13.45 -0.98 -0.38
N THR A 64 -12.82 0.16 -0.10
CA THR A 64 -11.70 0.69 -0.90
C THR A 64 -10.33 0.29 -0.33
N ALA A 65 -10.27 -0.03 0.96
CA ALA A 65 -9.02 -0.32 1.65
C ALA A 65 -8.23 -1.47 1.04
N GLN A 66 -6.92 -1.25 0.88
CA GLN A 66 -5.95 -2.21 0.41
C GLN A 66 -5.01 -2.65 1.54
N SER A 67 -4.19 -3.66 1.27
CA SER A 67 -3.26 -4.19 2.27
C SER A 67 -2.29 -3.12 2.73
N GLY A 68 -2.20 -2.90 4.04
CA GLY A 68 -1.33 -1.90 4.66
C GLY A 68 -1.95 -0.51 4.82
N ASP A 69 -3.17 -0.28 4.34
CA ASP A 69 -3.84 1.03 4.50
C ASP A 69 -4.19 1.32 5.97
N VAL A 70 -4.42 2.61 6.24
CA VAL A 70 -4.93 3.12 7.51
C VAL A 70 -6.26 3.84 7.25
N ILE A 71 -7.34 3.38 7.88
CA ILE A 71 -8.61 4.11 7.94
C ILE A 71 -8.56 5.02 9.17
N ALA A 72 -8.47 6.33 8.93
CA ALA A 72 -8.49 7.37 9.95
C ALA A 72 -9.84 8.10 9.97
N PHE A 73 -10.10 8.90 11.01
CA PHE A 73 -11.34 9.65 11.16
C PHE A 73 -11.06 11.15 11.25
N ASP A 74 -11.83 11.93 10.51
CA ASP A 74 -11.76 13.40 10.53
C ASP A 74 -12.19 13.92 11.92
N PRO A 75 -11.30 14.61 12.68
CA PRO A 75 -11.62 15.09 14.02
C PRO A 75 -12.68 16.19 14.03
N ASP A 76 -12.91 16.89 12.92
CA ASP A 76 -13.98 17.90 12.82
C ASP A 76 -15.37 17.23 12.74
N VAL A 77 -15.42 15.98 12.25
CA VAL A 77 -16.65 15.17 12.13
C VAL A 77 -16.81 14.21 13.30
N PHE A 78 -15.69 13.73 13.85
CA PHE A 78 -15.61 12.81 14.99
C PHE A 78 -14.78 13.41 16.14
N PRO A 79 -15.26 14.47 16.82
CA PRO A 79 -14.53 15.10 17.90
C PRO A 79 -14.25 14.12 19.05
N SER A 80 -13.05 14.17 19.63
CA SER A 80 -12.68 13.27 20.74
C SER A 80 -13.39 13.59 22.06
N ASP A 81 -13.78 14.85 22.26
CA ASP A 81 -14.52 15.34 23.42
C ASP A 81 -16.05 15.21 23.27
N ASN A 82 -16.54 15.10 22.04
CA ASN A 82 -17.94 14.88 21.70
C ASN A 82 -18.09 13.82 20.59
N PRO A 83 -18.02 12.53 20.93
CA PRO A 83 -18.02 11.45 19.95
C PRO A 83 -19.23 11.46 19.01
N ALA A 84 -19.01 11.15 17.73
CA ALA A 84 -20.06 11.01 16.74
C ALA A 84 -20.39 9.54 16.46
N THR A 85 -21.67 9.26 16.21
CA THR A 85 -22.17 7.90 16.01
C THR A 85 -22.42 7.62 14.53
N ILE A 86 -21.83 6.53 14.05
CA ILE A 86 -22.17 5.87 12.79
C ILE A 86 -23.24 4.82 13.10
N PHE A 87 -24.34 4.86 12.36
CA PHE A 87 -25.42 3.87 12.46
C PHE A 87 -25.48 3.03 11.17
N PRO A 88 -24.75 1.90 11.07
CA PRO A 88 -24.84 1.02 9.93
C PRO A 88 -26.28 0.54 9.71
N ARG A 89 -26.71 0.43 8.45
CA ARG A 89 -28.05 -0.09 8.09
C ARG A 89 -28.04 -1.56 7.65
N SER A 90 -26.85 -2.15 7.56
CA SER A 90 -26.58 -3.55 7.24
C SER A 90 -25.17 -3.91 7.75
N GLU A 91 -24.79 -5.19 7.66
CA GLU A 91 -23.41 -5.64 7.96
C GLU A 91 -22.40 -4.72 7.23
N LEU A 92 -21.37 -4.26 7.95
CA LEU A 92 -20.29 -3.52 7.32
C LEU A 92 -19.47 -4.47 6.44
N PRO A 93 -18.86 -3.96 5.35
CA PRO A 93 -17.92 -4.74 4.57
C PRO A 93 -16.84 -5.35 5.48
N ALA A 94 -16.57 -6.64 5.30
CA ALA A 94 -15.54 -7.30 6.11
C ALA A 94 -14.16 -6.73 5.78
N ILE A 95 -13.29 -6.64 6.79
CA ILE A 95 -11.87 -6.40 6.60
C ILE A 95 -11.32 -7.59 5.78
N SER A 96 -10.98 -7.29 4.53
CA SER A 96 -10.69 -8.25 3.46
C SER A 96 -9.27 -8.14 2.89
N CYS A 97 -8.44 -7.27 3.47
CA CYS A 97 -7.02 -7.14 3.16
C CYS A 97 -6.15 -7.28 4.43
N GLY A 98 -4.91 -7.73 4.25
CA GLY A 98 -3.94 -7.86 5.36
C GLY A 98 -3.42 -6.49 5.83
N HIS A 99 -2.97 -6.41 7.08
CA HIS A 99 -2.33 -5.21 7.63
C HIS A 99 -3.17 -3.92 7.55
N LEU A 100 -4.50 -4.01 7.43
CA LEU A 100 -5.39 -2.86 7.54
C LEU A 100 -5.42 -2.37 8.99
N THR A 101 -5.19 -1.08 9.19
CA THR A 101 -5.38 -0.43 10.50
C THR A 101 -6.64 0.43 10.47
N ILE A 102 -7.47 0.37 11.50
CA ILE A 102 -8.55 1.35 11.73
C ILE A 102 -8.10 2.17 12.94
N ASP A 103 -7.77 3.43 12.73
CA ASP A 103 -7.16 4.31 13.71
C ASP A 103 -8.11 5.46 14.10
N ALA A 104 -8.67 5.37 15.30
CA ALA A 104 -9.48 6.41 15.92
C ALA A 104 -8.74 7.11 17.07
N SER A 105 -7.41 7.02 17.15
CA SER A 105 -6.62 7.54 18.28
C SER A 105 -6.81 9.04 18.55
N ASN A 106 -7.14 9.82 17.52
CA ASN A 106 -7.38 11.26 17.61
C ASN A 106 -8.87 11.65 17.43
N ALA A 107 -9.81 10.69 17.51
CA ALA A 107 -11.22 10.89 17.20
C ALA A 107 -12.16 10.19 18.18
N GLY A 108 -13.38 10.73 18.34
CA GLY A 108 -14.45 10.09 19.11
C GLY A 108 -15.43 9.38 18.18
N VAL A 109 -15.26 8.07 17.98
CA VAL A 109 -16.08 7.27 17.06
C VAL A 109 -16.90 6.24 17.82
N ILE A 110 -18.22 6.24 17.59
CA ILE A 110 -19.14 5.20 18.06
C ILE A 110 -19.72 4.49 16.84
N ILE A 111 -19.62 3.16 16.78
CA ILE A 111 -20.33 2.35 15.79
C ILE A 111 -21.50 1.69 16.51
N ASP A 112 -22.73 2.11 16.20
CA ASP A 112 -23.95 1.63 16.82
C ASP A 112 -24.74 0.74 15.85
N GLY A 113 -24.71 -0.57 16.11
CA GLY A 113 -25.39 -1.59 15.32
C GLY A 113 -26.90 -1.66 15.52
N SER A 114 -27.52 -0.79 16.33
CA SER A 114 -28.97 -0.82 16.64
C SER A 114 -29.89 -0.66 15.42
N ARG A 115 -29.36 -0.20 14.29
CA ARG A 115 -30.10 -0.06 13.02
C ARG A 115 -29.82 -1.17 12.01
N VAL A 116 -29.01 -2.17 12.37
CA VAL A 116 -28.75 -3.34 11.55
C VAL A 116 -29.88 -4.36 11.75
N PRO A 117 -30.59 -4.77 10.69
CA PRO A 117 -31.68 -5.74 10.82
C PRO A 117 -31.20 -7.15 11.20
N GLY A 118 -32.07 -7.89 11.88
CA GLY A 118 -31.89 -9.31 12.21
C GLY A 118 -31.46 -9.57 13.65
N ASP A 119 -31.62 -10.82 14.09
CA ASP A 119 -31.29 -11.23 15.46
C ASP A 119 -29.78 -11.46 15.66
N TRP A 120 -29.05 -11.67 14.57
CA TRP A 120 -27.60 -11.86 14.58
C TRP A 120 -26.95 -11.24 13.34
N ASN A 121 -25.92 -10.42 13.57
CA ASN A 121 -25.09 -9.81 12.54
C ASN A 121 -23.66 -9.64 13.08
N ASN A 122 -22.64 -9.78 12.23
CA ASN A 122 -21.25 -9.61 12.66
C ASN A 122 -20.91 -8.15 13.01
N GLY A 123 -21.68 -7.18 12.52
CA GLY A 123 -21.39 -5.76 12.63
C GLY A 123 -20.16 -5.39 11.81
N LEU A 124 -18.96 -5.69 12.35
CA LEU A 124 -17.66 -5.55 11.73
C LEU A 124 -16.90 -6.88 11.82
N ARG A 125 -16.56 -7.47 10.67
CA ARG A 125 -15.87 -8.77 10.59
C ARG A 125 -14.42 -8.60 10.11
N ALA A 126 -13.48 -9.30 10.75
CA ALA A 126 -12.12 -9.44 10.24
C ALA A 126 -11.90 -10.85 9.68
N ASN A 127 -11.52 -10.97 8.39
CA ASN A 127 -11.21 -12.26 7.79
C ASN A 127 -9.73 -12.58 8.03
N SER A 128 -9.41 -13.73 8.61
CA SER A 128 -8.04 -14.13 8.97
C SER A 128 -7.31 -14.93 7.88
N GLY A 129 -7.94 -15.18 6.72
CA GLY A 129 -7.40 -16.00 5.63
C GLY A 129 -6.75 -15.20 4.50
N LEU A 130 -6.20 -14.02 4.81
CA LEU A 130 -5.76 -13.01 3.85
C LEU A 130 -4.24 -12.84 3.84
#